data_AF-A0A2N2GFD7-F1
#
_entry.id   AF-A0A2N2GFD7-F1
#
_cell.length_a   1.000
_cell.length_b   1.000
_cell.length_c   1.000
_cell.angle_alpha   90.00
_cell.angle_beta   90.00
_cell.angle_gamma   90.00
#
_symmetry.space_group_name_H-M   'P 1'
#
loop_
_entity.id
_entity.type
_entity.pdbx_description
1 polymer ?
#
loop_
_entity_poly.entity_id
_entity_poly.type
_entity_poly.pdbx_seq_one_letter_code
_entity_poly.pdbx_strand_id
1 'polypeptide(L)'
;MEISKGAPTSPTVQPFLNNRDWILVRNLEYSIGNSGVKISVPKGFVTDFASVPRILWPILSPYENYSRAAIVHDYLYWTQKCTRKQADNIFLMAMKESSVSKRKCYTVYQGVRKGGEPAWNSNKKEREAGLPKIIPPHRLDFPDNVDWKEYRRILFNDGVRDPLLDETPAYCAFGNSTDVPK
;
A
#
# COMPACT_ATOMS: atom_id res chain seq x y z
N MET A 1 -5.57 -31.75 2.75
CA MET A 1 -5.85 -30.31 2.84
C MET A 1 -5.09 -29.63 1.71
N GLU A 2 -5.69 -29.56 0.52
CA GLU A 2 -5.05 -28.89 -0.62
C GLU A 2 -5.17 -27.39 -0.40
N ILE A 3 -4.04 -26.71 -0.22
CA ILE A 3 -4.00 -25.25 -0.22
C ILE A 3 -4.43 -24.82 -1.62
N SER A 4 -5.61 -24.20 -1.72
CA SER A 4 -6.18 -23.65 -2.95
C SER A 4 -5.11 -22.91 -3.76
N LYS A 5 -4.76 -23.46 -4.93
CA LYS A 5 -3.98 -22.76 -5.96
C LYS A 5 -4.87 -21.63 -6.49
N GLY A 6 -4.77 -20.45 -5.87
CA GLY A 6 -5.52 -19.26 -6.26
C GLY A 6 -5.93 -18.34 -5.13
N ALA A 7 -5.80 -18.76 -3.87
CA ALA A 7 -6.06 -17.88 -2.73
C ALA A 7 -5.00 -16.75 -2.70
N PRO A 8 -5.42 -15.47 -2.66
CA PRO A 8 -4.49 -14.35 -2.55
C PRO A 8 -3.62 -14.50 -1.30
N THR A 9 -2.29 -14.43 -1.44
CA THR A 9 -1.38 -14.55 -0.29
C THR A 9 -1.63 -13.42 0.70
N SER A 10 -1.71 -13.75 1.99
CA SER A 10 -1.71 -12.72 3.04
C SER A 10 -0.39 -11.95 3.01
N PRO A 11 -0.42 -10.61 3.14
CA PRO A 11 0.81 -9.85 3.30
C PRO A 11 1.60 -10.41 4.49
N THR A 12 2.92 -10.48 4.34
CA THR A 12 3.80 -10.74 5.47
C THR A 12 4.55 -9.46 5.75
N VAL A 13 4.38 -8.96 6.96
CA VAL A 13 4.96 -7.70 7.41
C VAL A 13 5.70 -7.91 8.72
N GLN A 14 6.75 -7.11 8.93
CA GLN A 14 7.50 -7.03 10.19
C GLN A 14 7.32 -5.61 10.76
N PRO A 15 7.00 -5.46 12.06
CA PRO A 15 6.82 -4.14 12.67
C PRO A 15 8.16 -3.44 12.90
N PHE A 16 8.16 -2.11 12.84
CA PHE A 16 9.15 -1.28 13.52
C PHE A 16 8.76 -1.05 14.99
N LEU A 17 9.68 -0.51 15.79
CA LEU A 17 9.49 -0.31 17.24
C LEU A 17 8.17 0.40 17.61
N ASN A 18 7.70 1.32 16.76
CA ASN A 18 6.54 2.14 17.05
C ASN A 18 5.17 1.45 16.84
N ASN A 19 5.14 0.22 16.33
CA ASN A 19 3.92 -0.53 15.99
C ASN A 19 2.97 0.21 15.04
N ARG A 20 3.47 1.17 14.27
CA ARG A 20 2.72 1.96 13.28
C ARG A 20 3.27 1.74 11.89
N ASP A 21 4.58 1.67 11.76
CA ASP A 21 5.26 1.40 10.51
C ASP A 21 5.59 -0.09 10.41
N TRP A 22 5.44 -0.63 9.21
CA TRP A 22 5.64 -2.04 8.93
C TRP A 22 6.39 -2.20 7.61
N ILE A 23 7.39 -3.08 7.60
CA ILE A 23 8.11 -3.43 6.39
C ILE A 23 7.53 -4.69 5.76
N LEU A 24 7.35 -4.66 4.44
CA LEU A 24 6.94 -5.83 3.68
C LEU A 24 8.11 -6.81 3.50
N VAL A 25 8.00 -8.03 4.04
CA VAL A 25 9.14 -8.99 4.03
C VAL A 25 9.26 -9.81 2.74
N ARG A 26 8.26 -9.75 1.86
CA ARG A 26 8.24 -10.37 0.52
C ARG A 26 7.36 -9.53 -0.40
N ASN A 27 7.54 -9.64 -1.71
CA ASN A 27 6.67 -8.93 -2.65
C ASN A 27 5.19 -9.28 -2.38
N LEU A 28 4.34 -8.26 -2.43
CA LEU A 28 2.90 -8.41 -2.40
C LEU A 28 2.40 -8.26 -3.83
N GLU A 29 1.73 -9.30 -4.32
CA GLU A 29 1.09 -9.32 -5.62
C GLU A 29 -0.41 -9.16 -5.44
N TYR A 30 -1.00 -8.22 -6.17
CA TYR A 30 -2.44 -8.02 -6.23
C TYR A 30 -2.90 -8.07 -7.69
N SER A 31 -3.68 -9.09 -8.03
CA SER A 31 -4.37 -9.20 -9.33
C SER A 31 -5.66 -8.39 -9.29
N ILE A 32 -5.92 -7.59 -10.33
CA ILE A 32 -7.15 -6.80 -10.44
C ILE A 32 -8.24 -7.65 -11.11
N GLY A 33 -9.16 -8.21 -10.33
CA GLY A 33 -10.19 -9.13 -10.86
C GLY A 33 -9.58 -10.27 -11.69
N ASN A 34 -10.24 -10.60 -12.80
CA ASN A 34 -9.74 -11.58 -13.77
C ASN A 34 -9.01 -10.93 -14.96
N SER A 35 -8.56 -9.67 -14.83
CA SER A 35 -7.94 -8.93 -15.94
C SER A 35 -6.58 -9.47 -16.40
N GLY A 36 -5.94 -10.33 -15.61
CA GLY A 36 -4.55 -10.75 -15.81
C GLY A 36 -3.51 -9.69 -15.45
N VAL A 37 -3.92 -8.46 -15.11
CA VAL A 37 -3.04 -7.36 -14.71
C VAL A 37 -2.80 -7.40 -13.20
N LYS A 38 -1.53 -7.19 -12.81
CA LYS A 38 -1.08 -7.24 -11.41
C LYS A 38 -0.41 -5.94 -10.98
N ILE A 39 -0.58 -5.62 -9.70
CA ILE A 39 0.21 -4.62 -8.97
C ILE A 39 1.16 -5.39 -8.06
N SER A 40 2.46 -5.18 -8.25
CA SER A 40 3.51 -5.71 -7.38
C SER A 40 4.01 -4.60 -6.46
N VAL A 41 3.84 -4.79 -5.16
CA VAL A 41 4.47 -3.94 -4.12
C VAL A 41 5.75 -4.64 -3.67
N PRO A 42 6.93 -4.00 -3.82
CA PRO A 42 8.20 -4.67 -3.61
C PRO A 42 8.46 -4.98 -2.13
N LYS A 43 9.16 -6.09 -1.88
CA LYS A 43 9.82 -6.35 -0.59
C LYS A 43 10.63 -5.12 -0.17
N GLY A 44 10.58 -4.79 1.11
CA GLY A 44 11.23 -3.62 1.69
C GLY A 44 10.37 -2.35 1.67
N PHE A 45 9.22 -2.34 1.00
CA PHE A 45 8.27 -1.23 1.09
C PHE A 45 7.76 -1.07 2.52
N VAL A 46 7.78 0.16 3.03
CA VAL A 46 7.28 0.52 4.35
C VAL A 46 5.87 1.11 4.24
N THR A 47 4.92 0.48 4.92
CA THR A 47 3.51 0.86 5.01
C THR A 47 3.20 1.30 6.44
N ASP A 48 2.31 2.28 6.58
CA ASP A 48 1.77 2.71 7.88
C ASP A 48 0.28 2.37 8.04
N PHE A 49 -0.31 1.76 7.00
CA PHE A 49 -1.75 1.52 6.84
C PHE A 49 -2.60 2.81 7.02
N ALA A 50 -1.98 3.99 7.04
CA ALA A 50 -2.56 5.22 7.58
C ALA A 50 -3.17 6.14 6.50
N SER A 51 -3.06 5.77 5.23
CA SER A 51 -3.82 6.40 4.15
C SER A 51 -5.34 6.28 4.34
N VAL A 52 -5.79 5.30 5.14
CA VAL A 52 -7.17 5.22 5.63
C VAL A 52 -7.30 6.06 6.90
N PRO A 53 -8.23 7.04 6.96
CA PRO A 53 -8.47 7.83 8.16
C PRO A 53 -8.68 6.95 9.40
N ARG A 54 -7.92 7.21 10.47
CA ARG A 54 -7.94 6.38 11.71
C ARG A 54 -9.32 6.20 12.32
N ILE A 55 -10.21 7.19 12.16
CA ILE A 55 -11.61 7.10 12.61
C ILE A 55 -12.40 5.96 11.93
N LEU A 56 -11.92 5.47 10.79
CA LEU A 56 -12.52 4.38 10.03
C LEU A 56 -11.91 3.01 10.38
N TRP A 57 -10.81 2.97 11.14
CA TRP A 57 -10.17 1.72 11.56
C TRP A 57 -11.09 0.83 12.42
N PRO A 58 -11.93 1.36 13.35
CA PRO A 58 -12.88 0.51 14.09
C PRO A 58 -13.92 -0.18 13.20
N ILE A 59 -14.15 0.35 11.99
CA ILE A 59 -15.08 -0.21 11.01
C ILE A 59 -14.44 -1.38 10.27
N LEU A 60 -13.12 -1.33 10.09
CA LEU A 60 -12.31 -2.36 9.44
C LEU A 60 -11.92 -3.41 10.48
N SER A 61 -12.54 -4.58 10.38
CA SER A 61 -12.28 -5.66 11.34
C SER A 61 -10.86 -6.17 11.17
N PRO A 62 -10.14 -6.54 12.25
CA PRO A 62 -8.86 -7.25 12.13
C PRO A 62 -9.00 -8.62 11.44
N TYR A 63 -10.22 -9.16 11.34
CA TYR A 63 -10.55 -10.40 10.62
C TYR A 63 -10.83 -10.18 9.12
N GLU A 64 -10.90 -8.93 8.65
CA GLU A 64 -11.08 -8.62 7.24
C GLU A 64 -9.71 -8.47 6.56
N ASN A 65 -9.50 -9.11 5.40
CA ASN A 65 -8.24 -9.10 4.67
C ASN A 65 -8.00 -7.78 3.91
N TYR A 66 -8.30 -6.64 4.54
CA TYR A 66 -8.12 -5.31 3.93
C TYR A 66 -6.65 -4.86 3.94
N SER A 67 -5.78 -5.50 4.74
CA SER A 67 -4.35 -5.18 4.84
C SER A 67 -3.66 -5.20 3.47
N ARG A 68 -4.01 -6.16 2.60
CA ARG A 68 -3.52 -6.20 1.21
C ARG A 68 -3.93 -4.96 0.43
N ALA A 69 -5.20 -4.59 0.51
CA ALA A 69 -5.76 -3.43 -0.18
C ALA A 69 -5.10 -2.12 0.32
N ALA A 70 -4.89 -2.01 1.63
CA ALA A 70 -4.23 -0.85 2.24
C ALA A 70 -2.76 -0.72 1.82
N ILE A 71 -1.99 -1.82 1.77
CA ILE A 71 -0.60 -1.82 1.30
C ILE A 71 -0.52 -1.38 -0.17
N VAL A 72 -1.40 -1.92 -1.03
CA VAL A 72 -1.48 -1.50 -2.44
C VAL A 72 -1.81 -0.01 -2.52
N HIS A 73 -2.76 0.48 -1.73
CA HIS A 73 -3.14 1.89 -1.71
C HIS A 73 -1.99 2.80 -1.26
N ASP A 74 -1.29 2.45 -0.17
CA ASP A 74 -0.11 3.18 0.32
C ASP A 74 0.99 3.25 -0.75
N TYR A 75 1.22 2.14 -1.47
CA TYR A 75 2.19 2.09 -2.56
C TYR A 75 1.79 3.00 -3.73
N LEU A 76 0.51 3.01 -4.12
CA LEU A 76 0.01 3.90 -5.17
C LEU A 76 0.04 5.38 -4.73
N TYR A 77 -0.24 5.66 -3.46
CA TYR A 77 -0.12 6.99 -2.85
C TYR A 77 1.31 7.48 -2.77
N TRP A 78 2.26 6.57 -2.54
CA TRP A 78 3.67 6.91 -2.52
C TRP A 78 4.22 7.14 -3.93
N THR A 79 4.05 6.17 -4.83
CA THR A 79 4.61 6.21 -6.18
C THR A 79 3.96 7.27 -7.06
N GLN A 80 2.69 7.57 -6.82
CA GLN A 80 1.88 8.56 -7.55
C GLN A 80 1.99 8.44 -9.08
N LYS A 81 2.09 7.20 -9.58
CA LYS A 81 2.05 6.92 -11.02
C LYS A 81 0.64 6.88 -11.56
N CYS A 82 -0.31 6.47 -10.72
CA CYS A 82 -1.71 6.72 -10.96
C CYS A 82 -2.10 8.08 -10.35
N THR A 83 -3.23 8.63 -10.77
CA THR A 83 -3.87 9.75 -10.06
C THR A 83 -4.41 9.29 -8.71
N ARG A 84 -4.61 10.22 -7.78
CA ARG A 84 -5.25 9.92 -6.48
C ARG A 84 -6.59 9.21 -6.64
N LYS A 85 -7.42 9.67 -7.58
CA LYS A 85 -8.73 9.04 -7.87
C LYS A 85 -8.56 7.58 -8.33
N GLN A 86 -7.60 7.32 -9.21
CA GLN A 86 -7.32 5.95 -9.66
C GLN A 86 -6.83 5.07 -8.51
N ALA A 87 -5.95 5.58 -7.64
CA ALA A 87 -5.50 4.87 -6.45
C ALA A 87 -6.66 4.54 -5.49
N ASP A 88 -7.53 5.51 -5.19
CA ASP A 88 -8.72 5.34 -4.34
C ASP A 88 -9.70 4.30 -4.92
N ASN A 89 -9.87 4.31 -6.25
CA ASN A 89 -10.72 3.38 -6.97
C ASN A 89 -10.16 1.94 -6.97
N ILE A 90 -8.85 1.79 -7.18
CA ILE A 90 -8.16 0.50 -7.08
C ILE A 90 -8.25 -0.04 -5.65
N PHE A 91 -8.12 0.81 -4.64
CA PHE A 91 -8.32 0.42 -3.26
C PHE A 91 -9.74 -0.10 -2.98
N LEU A 92 -10.77 0.55 -3.54
CA LEU A 92 -12.15 0.05 -3.47
C LEU A 92 -12.32 -1.30 -4.15
N MET A 93 -11.70 -1.53 -5.32
CA MET A 93 -11.72 -2.84 -5.99
C MET A 93 -11.08 -3.91 -5.11
N ALA A 94 -9.88 -3.65 -4.59
CA ALA A 94 -9.17 -4.57 -3.72
C ALA A 94 -9.95 -4.90 -2.44
N MET A 95 -10.66 -3.92 -1.85
CA MET A 95 -11.53 -4.17 -0.70
C MET A 95 -12.75 -5.06 -1.05
N LYS A 96 -13.38 -4.84 -2.22
CA LYS A 96 -14.49 -5.68 -2.70
C LYS A 96 -14.07 -7.14 -2.85
N GLU A 97 -12.84 -7.37 -3.30
CA GLU A 97 -12.25 -8.71 -3.48
C GLU A 97 -11.77 -9.36 -2.17
N SER A 98 -11.53 -8.56 -1.13
CA SER A 98 -11.12 -9.03 0.20
C SER A 98 -12.30 -9.38 1.13
N SER A 99 -13.49 -9.63 0.57
CA SER A 99 -14.72 -9.96 1.31
C SER A 99 -15.14 -8.92 2.36
N VAL A 100 -14.68 -7.68 2.23
CA VAL A 100 -15.14 -6.55 3.06
C VAL A 100 -16.59 -6.23 2.68
N SER A 101 -17.47 -6.05 3.67
CA SER A 101 -18.88 -5.79 3.36
C SER A 101 -19.06 -4.49 2.55
N LYS A 102 -20.02 -4.49 1.61
CA LYS A 102 -20.26 -3.35 0.69
C LYS A 102 -20.38 -2.02 1.41
N ARG A 103 -21.05 -1.99 2.57
CA ARG A 103 -21.21 -0.78 3.39
C ARG A 103 -19.88 -0.26 3.92
N LYS A 104 -19.01 -1.15 4.42
CA LYS A 104 -17.68 -0.79 4.90
C LYS A 104 -16.79 -0.27 3.77
N CYS A 105 -16.76 -0.97 2.63
CA CYS A 105 -16.04 -0.53 1.43
C CYS A 105 -16.45 0.90 1.04
N TYR A 106 -17.75 1.18 1.00
CA TYR A 106 -18.26 2.50 0.65
C TYR A 106 -17.85 3.57 1.67
N THR A 107 -18.00 3.30 2.97
CA THR A 107 -17.60 4.25 4.02
C THR A 107 -16.11 4.58 3.95
N VAL A 108 -15.26 3.56 3.81
CA VAL A 108 -13.81 3.72 3.70
C VAL A 108 -13.42 4.48 2.43
N TYR A 109 -14.04 4.12 1.30
CA TYR A 109 -13.84 4.82 0.03
C TYR A 109 -14.21 6.31 0.12
N GLN A 110 -15.37 6.64 0.69
CA GLN A 110 -15.76 8.04 0.91
C GLN A 110 -14.79 8.78 1.83
N GLY A 111 -14.26 8.09 2.84
CA GLY A 111 -13.21 8.58 3.72
C GLY A 111 -11.94 9.00 2.97
N VAL A 112 -11.37 8.11 2.16
CA VAL A 112 -10.15 8.42 1.40
C VAL A 112 -10.40 9.46 0.30
N ARG A 113 -11.58 9.44 -0.35
CA ARG A 113 -11.94 10.44 -1.37
C ARG A 113 -11.94 11.86 -0.82
N LYS A 114 -12.51 12.04 0.39
CA LYS A 114 -12.67 13.35 1.06
C LYS A 114 -11.45 13.75 1.90
N GLY A 115 -10.74 12.80 2.48
CA GLY A 115 -9.69 13.05 3.49
C GLY A 115 -8.28 12.62 3.09
N GLY A 116 -8.07 12.00 1.94
CA GLY A 116 -6.76 11.46 1.52
C GLY A 116 -5.79 12.50 0.95
N GLU A 117 -6.24 13.72 0.63
CA GLU A 117 -5.42 14.75 -0.02
C GLU A 117 -4.20 15.19 0.79
N PRO A 118 -4.27 15.42 2.12
CA PRO A 118 -3.09 15.75 2.91
C PRO A 118 -2.02 14.65 2.86
N ALA A 119 -2.43 13.37 2.95
CA ALA A 119 -1.52 12.24 2.86
C ALA A 119 -0.90 12.13 1.46
N TRP A 120 -1.69 12.31 0.41
CA TRP A 120 -1.22 12.37 -0.98
C TRP A 120 -0.13 13.44 -1.15
N ASN A 121 -0.43 14.69 -0.77
CA ASN A 121 0.51 15.80 -0.92
C ASN A 121 1.77 15.64 -0.05
N SER A 122 1.64 15.06 1.15
CA SER A 122 2.81 14.75 2.01
C SER A 122 3.72 13.70 1.35
N ASN A 123 3.15 12.62 0.81
CA ASN A 123 3.92 11.61 0.09
C ASN A 123 4.62 12.22 -1.14
N LYS A 124 3.93 13.07 -1.91
CA LYS A 124 4.53 13.81 -3.04
C LYS A 124 5.77 14.58 -2.60
N LYS A 125 5.64 15.40 -1.55
CA LYS A 125 6.73 16.26 -1.03
C LYS A 125 7.92 15.43 -0.56
N GLU A 126 7.68 14.36 0.20
CA GLU A 126 8.75 13.49 0.71
C GLU A 126 9.48 12.76 -0.42
N ARG A 127 8.74 12.27 -1.42
CA ARG A 127 9.32 11.59 -2.59
C ARG A 127 10.15 12.56 -3.44
N GLU A 128 9.65 13.77 -3.68
CA GLU A 128 10.38 14.83 -4.39
C GLU A 128 11.64 15.28 -3.63
N ALA A 129 11.63 15.20 -2.29
CA ALA A 129 12.82 15.38 -1.46
C ALA A 129 13.78 14.18 -1.49
N GLY A 130 13.43 13.08 -2.16
CA GLY A 130 14.24 11.87 -2.28
C GLY A 130 14.24 10.97 -1.04
N LEU A 131 13.30 11.12 -0.12
CA LEU A 131 13.24 10.23 1.05
C LEU A 131 12.83 8.82 0.62
N PRO A 132 13.60 7.75 0.94
CA PRO A 132 13.24 6.40 0.53
C PRO A 132 12.03 5.89 1.32
N LYS A 133 11.15 5.11 0.68
CA LYS A 133 10.10 4.31 1.33
C LYS A 133 10.27 2.81 1.06
N ILE A 134 11.29 2.43 0.29
CA ILE A 134 11.68 1.05 0.02
C ILE A 134 13.09 0.83 0.56
N ILE A 135 13.22 -0.09 1.52
CA ILE A 135 14.52 -0.50 2.06
C ILE A 135 15.15 -1.49 1.08
N PRO A 136 16.37 -1.23 0.56
CA PRO A 136 17.00 -2.13 -0.38
C PRO A 136 17.42 -3.45 0.29
N PRO A 137 17.52 -4.56 -0.46
CA PRO A 137 17.76 -5.89 0.12
C PRO A 137 18.96 -6.00 1.06
N HIS A 138 20.05 -5.30 0.77
CA HIS A 138 21.28 -5.29 1.57
C HIS A 138 21.18 -4.45 2.86
N ARG A 139 20.04 -3.79 3.11
CA ARG A 139 19.74 -2.98 4.31
C ARG A 139 18.55 -3.56 5.09
N LEU A 140 18.11 -4.78 4.79
CA LEU A 140 17.00 -5.42 5.51
C LEU A 140 17.42 -6.04 6.85
N ASP A 141 18.72 -6.12 7.11
CA ASP A 141 19.28 -6.50 8.40
C ASP A 141 19.50 -5.23 9.24
N PHE A 142 18.45 -4.81 9.94
CA PHE A 142 18.44 -3.62 10.79
C PHE A 142 18.02 -3.98 12.22
N PRO A 143 18.40 -3.19 13.23
CA PRO A 143 18.09 -3.52 14.63
C PRO A 143 16.58 -3.65 14.88
N ASP A 144 16.18 -4.71 15.59
CA ASP A 144 14.76 -5.01 15.90
C ASP A 144 14.05 -3.90 16.70
N ASN A 145 14.81 -3.03 17.36
CA ASN A 145 14.32 -1.92 18.18
C ASN A 145 14.44 -0.55 17.49
N VAL A 146 14.62 -0.48 16.17
CA VAL A 146 14.70 0.80 15.46
C VAL A 146 13.30 1.35 15.12
N ASP A 147 13.14 2.67 15.23
CA ASP A 147 11.98 3.38 14.69
C ASP A 147 12.19 3.67 13.20
N TRP A 148 11.12 3.57 12.40
CA TRP A 148 11.21 3.80 10.96
C TRP A 148 11.73 5.20 10.62
N LYS A 149 11.32 6.26 11.33
CA LYS A 149 11.76 7.63 11.00
C LYS A 149 13.26 7.77 11.17
N GLU A 150 13.81 7.16 12.22
CA GLU A 150 15.24 7.18 12.47
C GLU A 150 15.99 6.34 11.42
N TYR A 151 15.51 5.14 11.13
CA TYR A 151 16.14 4.29 10.12
C TYR A 151 16.08 4.90 8.72
N ARG A 152 14.95 5.51 8.35
CA ARG A 152 14.77 6.24 7.08
C ARG A 152 15.75 7.40 6.95
N ARG A 153 16.02 8.12 8.04
CA ARG A 153 17.02 9.20 8.07
C ARG A 153 18.42 8.67 7.80
N ILE A 154 18.79 7.53 8.39
CA ILE A 154 20.07 6.85 8.14
C ILE A 154 20.16 6.47 6.65
N LEU A 155 19.16 5.78 6.12
CA LEU A 155 19.12 5.39 4.69
C LEU A 155 19.27 6.60 3.76
N PHE A 156 18.53 7.67 4.03
CA PHE A 156 18.60 8.89 3.24
C PHE A 156 20.00 9.52 3.25
N ASN A 157 20.63 9.59 4.42
CA ASN A 157 21.98 10.13 4.60
C ASN A 157 23.05 9.25 3.94
N ASP A 158 22.83 7.94 3.90
CA ASP A 158 23.69 6.98 3.18
C ASP A 158 23.46 6.99 1.67
N GLY A 159 22.62 7.90 1.16
CA GLY A 159 22.36 8.06 -0.28
C GLY A 159 21.32 7.10 -0.85
N VAL A 160 20.62 6.31 -0.02
CA VAL A 160 19.54 5.43 -0.48
C VAL A 160 18.37 6.26 -1.01
N ARG A 161 17.89 5.91 -2.19
CA ARG A 161 16.72 6.49 -2.84
C ARG A 161 15.83 5.36 -3.36
N ASP A 162 14.55 5.64 -3.52
CA ASP A 162 13.65 4.69 -4.17
C ASP A 162 14.00 4.56 -5.67
N PRO A 163 13.75 3.39 -6.29
CA PRO A 163 13.93 3.21 -7.72
C PRO A 163 13.10 4.23 -8.52
N LEU A 164 13.69 4.77 -9.59
CA LEU A 164 12.95 5.57 -10.56
C LEU A 164 11.90 4.68 -11.22
N LEU A 165 10.67 5.19 -11.30
CA LEU A 165 9.60 4.60 -12.07
C LEU A 165 9.44 5.51 -13.28
N ASP A 166 9.67 5.04 -14.50
CA ASP A 166 9.70 5.93 -15.67
C ASP A 166 8.36 5.96 -16.42
N GLU A 167 7.55 4.91 -16.30
CA GLU A 167 6.29 4.77 -17.05
C GLU A 167 5.06 4.79 -16.13
N THR A 168 3.92 5.26 -16.66
CA THR A 168 2.61 5.07 -16.02
C THR A 168 2.17 3.62 -16.21
N PRO A 169 1.99 2.84 -15.12
CA PRO A 169 1.66 1.43 -15.25
C PRO A 169 0.27 1.19 -15.82
N ALA A 170 0.11 0.13 -16.61
CA ALA A 170 -1.16 -0.25 -17.23
C ALA A 170 -2.31 -0.43 -16.21
N TYR A 171 -1.99 -0.84 -14.97
CA TYR A 171 -2.99 -1.00 -13.92
C TYR A 171 -3.72 0.30 -13.56
N CYS A 172 -3.14 1.49 -13.84
CA CYS A 172 -3.78 2.76 -13.52
C CYS A 172 -5.08 2.96 -14.30
N ALA A 173 -5.20 2.40 -15.51
CA ALA A 173 -6.40 2.50 -16.33
C ALA A 173 -7.63 1.84 -15.66
N PHE A 174 -7.44 0.78 -14.88
CA PHE A 174 -8.53 0.15 -14.11
C PHE A 174 -9.09 1.09 -13.05
N GLY A 175 -8.27 1.99 -12.51
CA GLY A 175 -8.71 3.04 -11.59
C GLY A 175 -9.64 4.09 -12.22
N ASN A 176 -9.91 4.03 -13.53
CA ASN A 176 -10.94 4.87 -14.15
C ASN A 176 -12.37 4.40 -13.81
N SER A 177 -12.52 3.16 -13.32
CA SER A 177 -13.77 2.58 -12.83
C SER A 177 -13.63 2.16 -11.36
N THR A 178 -14.75 1.80 -10.73
CA THR A 178 -14.77 1.13 -9.42
C THR A 178 -15.21 -0.33 -9.52
N ASP A 179 -15.53 -0.79 -10.72
CA ASP A 179 -16.02 -2.15 -10.96
C ASP A 179 -14.84 -3.12 -11.08
N VAL A 180 -14.95 -4.23 -10.36
CA VAL A 180 -13.96 -5.31 -10.44
C VAL A 180 -14.13 -5.99 -11.81
N PRO A 181 -13.09 -6.03 -12.66
CA PRO A 181 -13.13 -6.74 -13.93
C PRO A 181 -13.47 -8.21 -13.72
N LYS A 182 -14.45 -8.70 -14.48
CA LYS A 182 -14.90 -10.09 -14.44
C LYS A 182 -14.07 -10.99 -15.34
#